data_AF-G9KKP9-F1
#
_entry.id   AF-G9KKP9-F1
#
_cell.length_a   1.000
_cell.length_b   1.000
_cell.length_c   1.000
_cell.angle_alpha   90.00
_cell.angle_beta   90.00
_cell.angle_gamma   90.00
#
_symmetry.space_group_name_H-M   'P 1'
#
loop_
_entity.id
_entity.type
_entity.pdbx_description
1 polymer ?
#
loop_
_entity_poly.entity_id
_entity_poly.type
_entity_poly.pdbx_seq_one_letter_code
_entity_poly.pdbx_strand_id
1 'polypeptide(L)'
;ENALFSCISRNEMGSVCCSYAGHHTNCREYCQAIFRTDSSPGPSQIKAVENYCAAISPQLIHCVNNYTQSYPMRNPTDSLYCCDRAEDHACQNACKRILMSKKTEMEIVDGLIEGCKTQPLPQDPLWQCFLESSQSVHPGVTLHPPPSTGLDGAKLHCCSKANTSTCREL
;
A
#
# COMPACT_ATOMS: atom_id res chain seq x y z
N GLU A 1 -11.27 2.06 14.11
CA GLU A 1 -10.18 1.59 15.00
C GLU A 1 -8.98 0.97 14.27
N ASN A 2 -9.16 0.04 13.32
CA ASN A 2 -8.02 -0.68 12.71
C ASN A 2 -7.03 0.16 11.88
N ALA A 3 -7.50 1.19 11.15
CA ALA A 3 -6.61 1.99 10.28
C ALA A 3 -5.57 2.82 11.05
N LEU A 4 -5.96 3.39 12.19
CA LEU A 4 -5.06 4.15 13.06
C LEU A 4 -3.98 3.24 13.66
N PHE A 5 -4.39 2.06 14.14
CA PHE A 5 -3.47 1.07 14.68
C PHE A 5 -2.46 0.57 13.63
N SER A 6 -2.91 0.26 12.42
CA SER A 6 -2.02 -0.11 11.31
C SER A 6 -1.03 1.01 10.97
N CYS A 7 -1.47 2.27 10.97
CA CYS A 7 -0.58 3.41 10.73
C CYS A 7 0.47 3.57 11.83
N ILE A 8 0.08 3.47 13.11
CA ILE A 8 1.01 3.57 14.24
C ILE A 8 2.05 2.45 14.19
N SER A 9 1.61 1.20 13.99
CA SER A 9 2.48 0.04 13.89
C SER A 9 3.47 0.15 12.72
N ARG A 10 3.03 0.67 11.58
CA ARG A 10 3.90 0.94 10.42
C ARG A 10 4.97 1.99 10.74
N ASN A 11 4.58 3.10 11.36
CA ASN A 11 5.53 4.16 11.73
C ASN A 11 6.55 3.67 12.78
N GLU A 12 6.14 2.81 13.71
CA GLU A 12 7.03 2.14 14.65
C GLU A 12 8.07 1.28 13.95
N MET A 13 7.60 0.40 13.05
CA MET A 13 8.48 -0.45 12.26
C MET A 13 9.45 0.38 11.41
N GLY A 14 8.98 1.47 10.81
CA GLY A 14 9.83 2.38 10.05
C GLY A 14 10.89 3.05 10.90
N SER A 15 10.54 3.51 12.11
CA SER A 15 11.50 4.07 13.06
C SER A 15 12.58 3.06 13.43
N VAL A 16 12.20 1.81 13.72
CA VAL A 16 13.13 0.74 14.08
C VAL A 16 14.02 0.38 12.89
N CYS A 17 13.44 0.01 11.74
CA CYS A 17 14.20 -0.42 10.57
C CYS A 17 15.16 0.68 10.07
N CYS A 18 14.69 1.92 10.00
CA CYS A 18 15.50 3.02 9.46
C CYS A 18 16.51 3.57 10.47
N SER A 19 16.41 3.21 11.76
CA SER A 19 17.47 3.52 12.74
C SER A 19 18.79 2.84 12.39
N TYR A 20 18.74 1.63 11.80
CA TYR A 20 19.91 0.84 11.38
C TYR A 20 20.73 1.48 10.25
N ALA A 21 20.25 2.56 9.63
CA ALA A 21 21.00 3.34 8.66
C ALA A 21 22.14 4.16 9.29
N GLY A 22 22.16 4.34 10.63
CA GLY A 22 23.20 5.12 11.31
C GLY A 22 23.29 6.55 10.78
N HIS A 23 24.50 7.04 10.49
CA HIS A 23 24.69 8.41 9.97
C HIS A 23 24.42 8.54 8.45
N HIS A 24 24.04 7.47 7.76
CA HIS A 24 23.80 7.50 6.31
C HIS A 24 22.41 8.06 6.00
N THR A 25 22.35 9.38 5.81
CA THR A 25 21.11 10.13 5.56
C THR A 25 20.38 9.66 4.30
N ASN A 26 21.08 9.40 3.20
CA ASN A 26 20.43 8.93 1.96
C ASN A 26 19.74 7.58 2.14
N CYS A 27 20.41 6.60 2.75
CA CYS A 27 19.80 5.30 3.04
C CYS A 27 18.62 5.42 4.01
N ARG A 28 18.76 6.27 5.04
CA ARG A 28 17.68 6.57 5.98
C ARG A 28 16.44 7.14 5.28
N GLU A 29 16.62 8.09 4.35
CA GLU A 29 15.51 8.68 3.58
C GLU A 29 14.79 7.66 2.69
N TYR A 30 15.54 6.86 1.93
CA TYR A 30 14.93 5.80 1.12
C TYR A 30 14.21 4.76 1.97
N CYS A 31 14.79 4.38 3.11
CA CYS A 31 14.13 3.50 4.07
C CYS A 31 12.84 4.09 4.59
N GLN A 32 12.83 5.36 5.04
CA GLN A 32 11.63 5.99 5.59
C GLN A 32 10.51 6.08 4.55
N ALA A 33 10.84 6.27 3.27
CA ALA A 33 9.86 6.30 2.19
C ALA A 33 9.04 5.00 2.05
N ILE A 34 9.56 3.85 2.53
CA ILE A 34 8.82 2.58 2.57
C ILE A 34 7.64 2.63 3.55
N PHE A 35 7.74 3.42 4.63
CA PHE A 35 6.79 3.42 5.73
C PHE A 35 5.88 4.67 5.75
N ARG A 36 6.19 5.69 4.94
CA ARG A 36 5.46 6.98 4.88
C ARG A 36 4.05 6.87 4.28
N THR A 37 3.78 5.90 3.43
CA THR A 37 2.49 5.79 2.71
C THR A 37 1.54 4.82 3.39
N ASP A 38 0.23 5.11 3.33
CA ASP A 38 -0.81 4.17 3.75
C ASP A 38 -0.92 2.94 2.82
N SER A 39 -0.34 3.05 1.63
CA SER A 39 -0.22 1.97 0.65
C SER A 39 1.04 1.13 0.88
N SER A 40 0.96 -0.14 0.47
CA SER A 40 2.12 -1.04 0.43
C SER A 40 3.24 -0.46 -0.45
N PRO A 41 4.51 -0.60 -0.04
CA PRO A 41 5.64 -0.09 -0.80
C PRO A 41 5.76 -0.77 -2.16
N GLY A 42 5.96 0.01 -3.22
CA GLY A 42 6.12 -0.49 -4.58
C GLY A 42 7.50 -1.11 -4.85
N PRO A 43 7.67 -1.90 -5.94
CA PRO A 43 8.90 -2.63 -6.23
C PRO A 43 10.07 -1.68 -6.50
N SER A 44 9.79 -0.50 -7.08
CA SER A 44 10.79 0.54 -7.33
C SER A 44 11.32 1.15 -6.03
N GLN A 45 10.46 1.34 -5.03
CA GLN A 45 10.87 1.85 -3.71
C GLN A 45 11.69 0.80 -2.96
N ILE A 46 11.25 -0.48 -2.97
CA ILE A 46 11.99 -1.59 -2.36
C ILE A 46 13.38 -1.71 -3.00
N LYS A 47 13.44 -1.71 -4.34
CA LYS A 47 14.71 -1.76 -5.08
C LYS A 47 15.61 -0.56 -4.81
N ALA A 48 15.04 0.63 -4.62
CA ALA A 48 15.83 1.80 -4.24
C ALA A 48 16.47 1.61 -2.87
N VAL A 49 15.74 1.09 -1.87
CA VAL A 49 16.31 0.77 -0.56
C VAL A 49 17.41 -0.27 -0.68
N GLU A 50 17.20 -1.36 -1.43
CA GLU A 50 18.23 -2.36 -1.66
C GLU A 50 19.52 -1.75 -2.24
N ASN A 51 19.39 -0.94 -3.30
CA ASN A 51 20.53 -0.32 -3.96
C ASN A 51 21.33 0.62 -3.05
N TYR A 52 20.64 1.44 -2.24
CA TYR A 52 21.30 2.45 -1.41
C TYR A 52 21.73 1.93 -0.03
N CYS A 53 21.07 0.90 0.49
CA CYS A 53 21.27 0.44 1.87
C CYS A 53 21.97 -0.93 2.00
N ALA A 54 22.02 -1.77 0.96
CA ALA A 54 22.55 -3.13 1.09
C ALA A 54 24.02 -3.17 1.54
N ALA A 55 24.85 -2.27 1.03
CA ALA A 55 26.25 -2.15 1.45
C ALA A 55 26.43 -1.46 2.82
N ILE A 56 25.39 -0.79 3.32
CA ILE A 56 25.44 0.02 4.54
C ILE A 56 25.00 -0.79 5.75
N SER A 57 23.85 -1.47 5.64
CA SER A 57 23.26 -2.19 6.77
C SER A 57 22.45 -3.40 6.30
N PRO A 58 23.02 -4.62 6.41
CA PRO A 58 22.29 -5.86 6.16
C PRO A 58 21.06 -6.01 7.08
N GLN A 59 21.16 -5.51 8.32
CA GLN A 59 20.08 -5.53 9.29
C GLN A 59 18.89 -4.67 8.85
N LEU A 60 19.15 -3.49 8.27
CA LEU A 60 18.11 -2.65 7.68
C LEU A 60 17.40 -3.37 6.54
N ILE A 61 18.17 -3.94 5.60
CA ILE A 61 17.60 -4.67 4.46
C ILE A 61 16.74 -5.83 4.94
N HIS A 62 17.23 -6.61 5.92
CA HIS A 62 16.45 -7.71 6.48
C HIS A 62 15.15 -7.24 7.13
N CYS A 63 15.19 -6.13 7.89
CA CYS A 63 14.02 -5.54 8.53
C CYS A 63 12.98 -5.08 7.50
N VAL A 64 13.41 -4.33 6.48
CA VAL A 64 12.55 -3.86 5.39
C VAL A 64 11.96 -5.04 4.61
N ASN A 65 12.76 -6.06 4.30
CA ASN A 65 12.29 -7.25 3.58
C ASN A 65 11.27 -8.05 4.39
N ASN A 66 11.47 -8.19 5.70
CA ASN A 66 10.48 -8.86 6.55
C ASN A 66 9.15 -8.09 6.59
N TYR A 67 9.21 -6.76 6.69
CA TYR A 67 8.04 -5.90 6.60
C TYR A 67 7.33 -6.02 5.23
N THR A 68 8.07 -5.91 4.12
CA THR A 68 7.49 -5.98 2.77
C THR A 68 6.99 -7.38 2.41
N GLN A 69 7.55 -8.43 2.99
CA GLN A 69 7.03 -9.80 2.87
C GLN A 69 5.75 -10.03 3.69
N SER A 70 5.62 -9.36 4.83
CA SER A 70 4.42 -9.42 5.68
C SER A 70 3.29 -8.52 5.16
N TYR A 71 3.63 -7.52 4.35
CA TYR A 71 2.73 -6.70 3.55
C TYR A 71 2.94 -6.98 2.05
N PRO A 72 2.72 -8.22 1.58
CA PRO A 72 2.97 -8.54 0.19
C PRO A 72 2.11 -7.63 -0.67
N MET A 73 2.73 -6.94 -1.63
CA MET A 73 1.96 -6.35 -2.71
C MET A 73 1.09 -7.45 -3.29
N ARG A 74 -0.24 -7.25 -3.27
CA ARG A 74 -1.19 -8.21 -3.80
C ARG A 74 -0.74 -8.58 -5.20
N ASN A 75 -0.68 -9.88 -5.48
CA ASN A 75 -0.42 -10.30 -6.84
C ASN A 75 -1.61 -9.82 -7.68
N PRO A 76 -1.42 -8.92 -8.65
CA PRO A 76 -2.54 -8.36 -9.40
C PRO A 76 -3.38 -9.44 -10.08
N THR A 77 -2.76 -10.58 -10.41
CA THR A 77 -3.47 -11.73 -10.98
C THR A 77 -4.49 -12.37 -10.04
N ASP A 78 -4.37 -12.19 -8.72
CA ASP A 78 -5.35 -12.71 -7.76
C ASP A 78 -6.72 -12.07 -7.95
N SER A 79 -6.77 -10.88 -8.57
CA SER A 79 -8.02 -10.17 -8.89
C SER A 79 -8.49 -10.39 -10.32
N LEU A 80 -7.93 -11.36 -11.07
CA LEU A 80 -8.35 -11.64 -12.46
C LEU A 80 -9.84 -11.99 -12.57
N TYR A 81 -10.41 -12.62 -11.54
CA TYR A 81 -11.83 -12.95 -11.49
C TYR A 81 -12.73 -11.69 -11.49
N CYS A 82 -12.23 -10.53 -11.05
CA CYS A 82 -12.97 -9.28 -11.11
C CYS A 82 -13.12 -8.76 -12.55
N CYS A 83 -12.20 -9.11 -13.45
CA CYS A 83 -12.32 -8.73 -14.85
C CYS A 83 -13.55 -9.34 -15.53
N ASP A 84 -14.03 -10.49 -15.06
CA ASP A 84 -15.22 -11.15 -15.61
C ASP A 84 -16.52 -10.41 -15.24
N ARG A 85 -16.46 -9.42 -14.34
CA ARG A 85 -17.57 -8.53 -14.01
C ARG A 85 -17.63 -7.28 -14.89
N ALA A 86 -16.70 -7.08 -15.81
CA ALA A 86 -16.75 -5.97 -16.76
C ALA A 86 -18.02 -6.05 -17.65
N GLU A 87 -18.63 -4.91 -17.94
CA GLU A 87 -19.85 -4.83 -18.77
C GLU A 87 -19.58 -5.19 -20.25
N ASP A 88 -18.37 -4.93 -20.75
CA ASP A 88 -18.00 -5.19 -22.14
C ASP A 88 -16.74 -6.05 -22.28
N HIS A 89 -16.70 -6.82 -23.38
CA HIS A 89 -15.59 -7.75 -23.66
C HIS A 89 -14.25 -7.04 -23.95
N ALA A 90 -14.25 -5.79 -24.43
CA ALA A 90 -13.02 -5.06 -24.65
C ALA A 90 -12.38 -4.64 -23.32
N CYS A 91 -13.17 -4.13 -22.37
CA CYS A 91 -12.74 -3.88 -21.00
C CYS A 91 -12.28 -5.16 -20.30
N GLN A 92 -13.01 -6.27 -20.41
CA GLN A 92 -12.61 -7.55 -19.82
C GLN A 92 -11.20 -7.98 -20.27
N ASN A 93 -10.93 -7.92 -21.58
CA ASN A 93 -9.63 -8.29 -22.14
C ASN A 93 -8.53 -7.29 -21.76
N ALA A 94 -8.84 -5.99 -21.74
CA ALA A 94 -7.92 -4.97 -21.26
C ALA A 94 -7.56 -5.21 -19.78
N CYS A 95 -8.55 -5.42 -18.91
CA CYS A 95 -8.39 -5.70 -17.49
C CYS A 95 -7.46 -6.89 -17.25
N LYS A 96 -7.72 -8.03 -17.91
CA LYS A 96 -6.88 -9.23 -17.77
C LYS A 96 -5.43 -8.94 -18.17
N ARG A 97 -5.22 -8.25 -19.29
CA ARG A 97 -3.88 -7.86 -19.76
C ARG A 97 -3.18 -6.90 -18.79
N ILE A 98 -3.89 -5.95 -18.21
CA ILE A 98 -3.36 -4.98 -17.25
C ILE A 98 -2.91 -5.71 -15.98
N LEU A 99 -3.75 -6.57 -15.40
CA LEU A 99 -3.38 -7.36 -14.23
C LEU A 99 -2.24 -8.34 -14.47
N MET A 100 -2.06 -8.83 -15.70
CA MET A 100 -0.92 -9.69 -16.02
C MET A 100 0.39 -8.91 -16.28
N SER A 101 0.33 -7.60 -16.52
CA SER A 101 1.50 -6.82 -16.99
C SER A 101 1.96 -5.73 -16.03
N LYS A 102 1.04 -5.11 -15.29
CA LYS A 102 1.34 -4.03 -14.34
C LYS A 102 1.61 -4.63 -12.97
N LYS A 103 2.52 -4.00 -12.23
CA LYS A 103 2.97 -4.50 -10.93
C LYS A 103 2.58 -3.60 -9.78
N THR A 104 2.33 -2.32 -10.03
CA THR A 104 1.94 -1.37 -8.99
C THR A 104 0.45 -1.11 -9.03
N GLU A 105 -0.15 -0.89 -7.85
CA GLU A 105 -1.58 -0.58 -7.71
C GLU A 105 -1.96 0.66 -8.52
N MET A 106 -1.14 1.72 -8.48
CA MET A 106 -1.37 2.94 -9.25
C MET A 106 -1.38 2.68 -10.76
N GLU A 107 -0.38 1.95 -11.29
CA GLU A 107 -0.35 1.61 -12.72
C GLU A 107 -1.52 0.69 -13.15
N ILE A 108 -2.01 -0.15 -12.24
CA ILE A 108 -3.18 -1.00 -12.48
C ILE A 108 -4.43 -0.14 -12.55
N VAL A 109 -4.65 0.75 -11.58
CA VAL A 109 -5.82 1.64 -11.54
C VAL A 109 -5.83 2.56 -12.76
N ASP A 110 -4.71 3.23 -13.05
CA ASP A 110 -4.58 4.12 -14.21
C ASP A 110 -4.80 3.33 -15.51
N GLY A 111 -4.20 2.15 -15.62
CA GLY A 111 -4.37 1.27 -16.77
C GLY A 111 -5.82 0.81 -16.96
N LEU A 112 -6.54 0.50 -15.87
CA LEU A 112 -7.95 0.11 -15.91
C LEU A 112 -8.84 1.29 -16.34
N ILE A 113 -8.58 2.49 -15.81
CA ILE A 113 -9.30 3.70 -16.22
C ILE A 113 -9.12 3.95 -17.73
N GLU A 114 -7.90 3.84 -18.23
CA GLU A 114 -7.61 4.02 -19.66
C GLU A 114 -8.20 2.88 -20.51
N GLY A 115 -8.03 1.64 -20.07
CA GLY A 115 -8.38 0.43 -20.83
C GLY A 115 -9.87 0.13 -20.88
N CYS A 116 -10.61 0.45 -19.82
CA CYS A 116 -12.06 0.29 -19.74
C CYS A 116 -12.82 1.59 -20.04
N LYS A 117 -12.12 2.73 -20.11
CA LYS A 117 -12.72 4.07 -20.28
C LYS A 117 -13.79 4.40 -19.23
N THR A 118 -13.74 3.71 -18.09
CA THR A 118 -14.62 3.94 -16.95
C THR A 118 -13.83 4.60 -15.84
N GLN A 119 -14.43 5.60 -15.18
CA GLN A 119 -13.90 6.07 -13.91
C GLN A 119 -14.19 5.00 -12.83
N PRO A 120 -13.47 5.00 -11.70
CA PRO A 120 -13.78 4.15 -10.56
C PRO A 120 -15.11 4.60 -9.96
N LEU A 121 -16.22 4.11 -10.51
CA LEU A 121 -17.55 4.39 -10.00
C LEU A 121 -17.94 3.33 -8.96
N PRO A 122 -18.48 3.73 -7.80
CA PRO A 122 -18.94 2.80 -6.78
C PRO A 122 -20.04 1.82 -7.23
N GLN A 123 -20.64 2.05 -8.40
CA GLN A 123 -21.72 1.22 -8.96
C GLN A 123 -21.25 0.28 -10.07
N ASP A 124 -19.99 0.41 -10.51
CA ASP A 124 -19.42 -0.47 -11.52
C ASP A 124 -19.03 -1.82 -10.86
N PRO A 125 -19.58 -2.95 -11.33
CA PRO A 125 -19.39 -4.25 -10.70
C PRO A 125 -17.94 -4.77 -10.76
N LEU A 126 -17.14 -4.33 -11.74
CA LEU A 126 -15.70 -4.60 -11.79
C LEU A 126 -15.00 -3.83 -10.67
N TRP A 127 -15.26 -2.51 -10.56
CA TRP A 127 -14.62 -1.68 -9.54
C TRP A 127 -15.03 -2.09 -8.12
N GLN A 128 -16.30 -2.42 -7.89
CA GLN A 128 -16.75 -2.99 -6.61
C GLN A 128 -15.95 -4.24 -6.24
N CYS A 129 -15.78 -5.16 -7.19
CA CYS A 129 -14.97 -6.36 -6.97
C CYS A 129 -13.52 -6.06 -6.63
N PHE A 130 -12.87 -5.14 -7.35
CA PHE A 130 -11.49 -4.77 -7.10
C PHE A 130 -11.30 -4.12 -5.72
N LEU A 131 -12.26 -3.29 -5.29
CA LEU A 131 -12.23 -2.60 -4.00
C LEU A 131 -12.59 -3.54 -2.82
N GLU A 132 -13.46 -4.52 -3.02
CA GLU A 132 -13.75 -5.56 -2.03
C GLU A 132 -12.63 -6.59 -1.94
N SER A 133 -12.11 -6.98 -3.11
CA SER A 133 -10.88 -7.76 -3.24
C SER A 133 -9.81 -7.09 -2.40
N SER A 134 -9.51 -5.81 -2.60
CA SER A 134 -8.44 -5.09 -1.87
C SER A 134 -8.63 -5.04 -0.34
N GLN A 135 -9.85 -5.21 0.18
CA GLN A 135 -10.14 -5.25 1.62
C GLN A 135 -9.92 -6.63 2.26
N SER A 136 -10.07 -7.74 1.52
CA SER A 136 -10.14 -9.10 2.08
C SER A 136 -8.85 -9.71 2.63
N VAL A 137 -7.70 -9.04 2.50
CA VAL A 137 -6.38 -9.48 3.04
C VAL A 137 -6.06 -8.79 4.36
N HIS A 138 -6.92 -7.90 4.86
CA HIS A 138 -6.88 -7.49 6.25
C HIS A 138 -7.78 -8.43 7.07
N PRO A 139 -7.23 -9.36 7.87
CA PRO A 139 -8.04 -10.09 8.83
C PRO A 139 -8.51 -9.07 9.88
N GLY A 140 -9.70 -8.50 9.67
CA GLY A 140 -10.30 -7.51 10.58
C GLY A 140 -11.11 -6.38 9.94
N VAL A 141 -11.21 -6.26 8.61
CA VAL A 141 -12.06 -5.22 7.98
C VAL A 141 -13.48 -5.77 7.78
N THR A 142 -14.32 -5.64 8.81
CA THR A 142 -15.77 -5.73 8.64
C THR A 142 -16.30 -4.39 8.11
N LEU A 143 -17.10 -4.47 7.04
CA LEU A 143 -17.92 -3.39 6.48
C LEU A 143 -18.99 -2.94 7.49
N HIS A 144 -18.56 -2.18 8.49
CA HIS A 144 -19.35 -1.09 9.03
C HIS A 144 -18.38 0.08 9.17
N PRO A 145 -18.69 1.28 8.64
CA PRO A 145 -17.99 2.46 9.12
C PRO A 145 -18.30 2.54 10.61
N PRO A 146 -17.33 2.36 11.52
CA PRO A 146 -17.55 2.75 12.90
C PRO A 146 -17.82 4.26 12.83
N PRO A 147 -18.76 4.80 13.64
CA PRO A 147 -18.95 6.24 13.69
C PRO A 147 -17.57 6.85 13.95
N SER A 148 -17.04 7.59 12.98
CA SER A 148 -15.78 8.27 13.14
C SER A 148 -16.01 9.33 14.21
N THR A 149 -15.72 9.00 15.46
CA THR A 149 -15.43 10.00 16.48
C THR A 149 -14.32 10.84 15.89
N GLY A 150 -14.60 12.11 15.58
CA GLY A 150 -13.73 12.99 14.77
C GLY A 150 -12.26 13.09 15.25
N LEU A 151 -12.00 12.67 16.49
CA LEU A 151 -10.68 12.49 17.07
C LEU A 151 -9.81 11.46 16.32
N ASP A 152 -10.35 10.31 15.92
CA ASP A 152 -9.59 9.26 15.23
C ASP A 152 -9.21 9.65 13.80
N GLY A 153 -10.06 10.45 13.15
CA GLY A 153 -9.75 11.01 11.83
C GLY A 153 -8.57 11.99 11.88
N ALA A 154 -8.53 12.85 12.91
CA ALA A 154 -7.43 13.78 13.13
C ALA A 154 -6.12 13.04 13.51
N LYS A 155 -6.20 12.01 14.36
CA LYS A 155 -5.06 11.16 14.72
C LYS A 155 -4.52 10.38 13.53
N LEU A 156 -5.40 9.82 12.69
CA LEU A 156 -5.00 9.10 11.49
C LEU A 156 -4.33 10.04 10.49
N HIS A 157 -4.88 11.24 10.30
CA HIS A 157 -4.27 12.26 9.45
C HIS A 157 -2.91 12.73 9.99
N CYS A 158 -2.75 12.85 11.32
CA CYS A 158 -1.45 13.09 11.94
C CYS A 158 -0.49 11.95 11.60
N CYS A 159 -0.90 10.71 11.86
CA CYS A 159 -0.09 9.53 11.66
C CYS A 159 0.36 9.34 10.21
N SER A 160 -0.50 9.59 9.21
CA SER A 160 -0.16 9.48 7.79
C SER A 160 0.75 10.62 7.30
N LYS A 161 0.81 11.74 8.03
CA LYS A 161 1.70 12.89 7.74
C LYS A 161 2.91 12.97 8.67
N ALA A 162 3.03 12.04 9.62
CA ALA A 162 4.05 12.09 10.65
C ALA A 162 5.43 11.74 10.09
N ASN A 163 6.34 12.71 10.10
CA ASN A 163 7.79 12.46 9.99
C ASN A 163 8.47 12.32 11.36
N THR A 164 7.71 12.45 12.46
CA THR A 164 8.22 12.44 13.84
C THR A 164 7.31 11.62 14.75
N SER A 165 7.89 11.06 15.82
CA SER A 165 7.16 10.22 16.79
C SER A 165 6.08 10.97 17.58
N THR A 166 6.02 12.31 17.51
CA THR A 166 5.09 13.16 18.27
C THR A 166 3.61 12.89 17.96
N CYS A 167 3.27 12.37 16.77
CA CYS A 167 1.89 11.96 16.46
C CYS A 167 1.40 10.74 17.27
N ARG A 168 2.28 10.05 18.01
CA ARG A 168 1.95 8.94 18.91
C ARG A 168 1.16 9.39 20.14
N GLU A 169 1.41 10.60 20.63
CA GLU A 169 0.91 11.09 21.93
C GLU A 169 -0.32 12.01 21.79
N LEU A 170 -0.77 12.27 20.57
CA LEU A 170 -1.99 13.03 20.26
C LEU A 170 -3.21 12.12 20.16
#